data_AF-A0A2N2Z5W7-F1
#
_entry.id   AF-A0A2N2Z5W7-F1
#
_cell.length_a   1.000
_cell.length_b   1.000
_cell.length_c   1.000
_cell.angle_alpha   90.00
_cell.angle_beta   90.00
_cell.angle_gamma   90.00
#
_symmetry.space_group_name_H-M   'P 1'
#
loop_
_entity.id
_entity.type
_entity.pdbx_description
1 polymer ?
#
loop_
_entity_poly.entity_id
_entity_poly.type
_entity_poly.pdbx_seq_one_letter_code
_entity_poly.pdbx_strand_id
1 'polypeptide(L)'
;RIPLDMAFAFHTDAGTTLNDSIVGTLGIYTRFSNDSDKFPDGGERINSRYLTDLIQTQIVDDIKAKYEPIWQRRGIWDRSYAESRTPVVPTMLLELLSHQNLADMRYGLDPEFRFTVSRAIYKGILKFFAHKDGVPYVVQPLPVNEFSATLHDGVALLRWKGVTDTLEPTAVPDKYIVYTRTGDGAFDNGRVVQGNSLAVDIEKDKIYSFKVTAVNKGGESFPSEILSVYNALNEKGKVLIVNGFTKISAAASFATKDTTMGGFADYDDYGVPYINDISYIGSQYEFRRSIPWMDDDSPGFGASYADYETRVIAGNTFDYPYVHGKAFAKAGYSFVSASRASVENGIIDMRGYKIVDLIMGKQKQYKMGRGVTPVKFGVFTPELMKAVESYTQAGGNLLISGSYIATDVWDSIENNPETQNFVKRVLRYQWRTDHASKTGFVKAVQSPYNFNGAFSFHTKPNEYSYSSESPDGIEPVGENAWTIYRYSDNNISAGVAYKGAYKTVSLSFPLETLRNESEIDSLVKMITDFFSTTENKIQQ
;
A
#
# COMPACT_ATOMS: atom_id res chain seq x y z
N ARG A 1 -9.60 -10.26 -39.38
CA ARG A 1 -9.96 -8.93 -38.85
C ARG A 1 -10.43 -9.15 -37.42
N ILE A 2 -9.89 -8.42 -36.44
CA ILE A 2 -10.39 -8.45 -35.06
C ILE A 2 -11.58 -7.48 -35.02
N PRO A 3 -12.81 -7.92 -34.69
CA PRO A 3 -13.93 -7.00 -34.53
C PRO A 3 -13.64 -6.05 -33.36
N LEU A 4 -14.00 -4.77 -33.52
CA LEU A 4 -13.93 -3.76 -32.46
C LEU A 4 -15.37 -3.40 -32.09
N ASP A 5 -15.74 -3.55 -30.83
CA ASP A 5 -17.11 -3.30 -30.37
C ASP A 5 -17.30 -1.88 -29.80
N MET A 6 -16.20 -1.27 -29.34
CA MET A 6 -16.17 0.12 -28.87
C MET A 6 -14.75 0.72 -28.92
N ALA A 7 -14.63 2.03 -28.77
CA ALA A 7 -13.38 2.70 -28.44
C ALA A 7 -13.54 3.63 -27.22
N PHE A 8 -12.47 3.83 -26.47
CA PHE A 8 -12.46 4.65 -25.27
C PHE A 8 -11.18 5.46 -25.22
N ALA A 9 -11.31 6.78 -25.26
CA ALA A 9 -10.20 7.70 -25.10
C ALA A 9 -10.17 8.21 -23.66
N PHE A 10 -9.16 7.78 -22.89
CA PHE A 10 -8.94 8.25 -21.52
C PHE A 10 -8.11 9.53 -21.55
N HIS A 11 -8.68 10.63 -21.09
CA HIS A 11 -8.01 11.91 -20.88
C HIS A 11 -8.25 12.45 -19.45
N THR A 12 -7.47 13.47 -19.11
CA THR A 12 -7.71 14.36 -17.97
C THR A 12 -7.66 15.80 -18.49
N ASP A 13 -8.50 16.66 -17.94
CA ASP A 13 -8.70 18.02 -18.44
C ASP A 13 -7.63 18.96 -17.90
N ALA A 14 -7.34 20.04 -18.63
CA ALA A 14 -6.47 21.11 -18.17
C ALA A 14 -7.33 22.24 -17.56
N GLY A 15 -6.97 22.68 -16.35
CA GLY A 15 -7.72 23.71 -15.65
C GLY A 15 -7.28 23.86 -14.20
N THR A 16 -7.28 25.09 -13.70
CA THR A 16 -6.93 25.38 -12.31
C THR A 16 -8.08 26.12 -11.65
N THR A 17 -8.22 25.89 -10.35
CA THR A 17 -9.01 26.76 -9.49
C THR A 17 -8.10 27.35 -8.43
N LEU A 18 -8.33 28.62 -8.08
CA LEU A 18 -7.54 29.29 -7.04
C LEU A 18 -7.79 28.67 -5.65
N ASN A 19 -8.82 27.85 -5.48
CA ASN A 19 -9.20 27.20 -4.24
C ASN A 19 -9.26 25.67 -4.39
N ASP A 20 -9.75 24.96 -3.37
CA ASP A 20 -9.88 23.49 -3.41
C ASP A 20 -11.26 23.01 -3.93
N SER A 21 -11.82 23.72 -4.91
CA SER A 21 -13.03 23.25 -5.60
C SER A 21 -12.71 22.07 -6.52
N ILE A 22 -13.67 21.15 -6.65
CA ILE A 22 -13.53 19.97 -7.51
C ILE A 22 -14.02 20.31 -8.91
N VAL A 23 -13.20 20.07 -9.94
CA VAL A 23 -13.61 20.22 -11.35
C VAL A 23 -14.45 19.02 -11.77
N GLY A 24 -13.98 17.81 -11.50
CA GLY A 24 -14.73 16.58 -11.73
C GLY A 24 -14.79 16.13 -13.19
N THR A 25 -15.75 15.25 -13.49
CA THR A 25 -15.70 14.37 -14.66
C THR A 25 -16.57 14.85 -15.81
N LEU A 26 -16.00 15.02 -16.99
CA LEU A 26 -16.67 15.38 -18.25
C LEU A 26 -16.64 14.21 -19.24
N GLY A 27 -17.75 13.99 -19.95
CA GLY A 27 -17.83 13.01 -21.03
C GLY A 27 -18.07 13.67 -22.38
N ILE A 28 -17.41 13.19 -23.43
CA ILE A 28 -17.54 13.70 -24.79
C ILE A 28 -17.86 12.54 -25.74
N TYR A 29 -18.78 12.77 -26.67
CA TYR A 29 -19.10 11.86 -27.77
C TYR A 29 -19.33 12.66 -29.05
N THR A 30 -19.36 11.97 -30.20
CA THR A 30 -19.70 12.58 -31.50
C THR A 30 -20.91 11.87 -32.11
N ARG A 31 -22.04 12.56 -32.25
CA ARG A 31 -23.25 12.00 -32.89
C ARG A 31 -23.17 11.96 -34.41
N PHE A 32 -22.55 12.94 -35.04
CA PHE A 32 -22.57 13.11 -36.50
C PHE A 32 -21.15 13.12 -37.07
N SER A 33 -20.87 12.26 -38.06
CA SER A 33 -19.56 12.15 -38.71
C SER A 33 -19.72 11.71 -40.16
N ASN A 34 -18.98 12.36 -41.08
CA ASN A 34 -19.02 12.08 -42.52
C ASN A 34 -20.45 12.04 -43.07
N ASP A 35 -21.23 13.06 -42.73
CA ASP A 35 -22.63 13.23 -43.14
C ASP A 35 -23.57 12.09 -42.70
N SER A 36 -23.19 11.33 -41.66
CA SER A 36 -23.93 10.18 -41.14
C SER A 36 -24.05 10.22 -39.61
N ASP A 37 -25.23 9.85 -39.10
CA ASP A 37 -25.48 9.52 -37.69
C ASP A 37 -25.40 8.00 -37.42
N LYS A 38 -24.88 7.25 -38.38
CA LYS A 38 -24.65 5.80 -38.31
C LYS A 38 -23.18 5.44 -38.48
N PHE A 39 -22.78 4.37 -37.81
CA PHE A 39 -21.54 3.66 -38.04
C PHE A 39 -21.60 2.83 -39.34
N PRO A 40 -20.47 2.38 -39.90
CA PRO A 40 -20.44 1.58 -41.13
C PRO A 40 -21.18 0.24 -41.05
N ASP A 41 -21.41 -0.30 -39.84
CA ASP A 41 -22.20 -1.51 -39.60
C ASP A 41 -23.72 -1.25 -39.55
N GLY A 42 -24.14 0.02 -39.69
CA GLY A 42 -25.54 0.45 -39.59
C GLY A 42 -25.99 0.83 -38.18
N GLY A 43 -25.16 0.61 -37.15
CA GLY A 43 -25.45 0.99 -35.77
C GLY A 43 -25.52 2.51 -35.59
N GLU A 44 -26.40 3.00 -34.71
CA GLU A 44 -26.56 4.44 -34.50
C GLU A 44 -25.41 5.02 -33.66
N ARG A 45 -24.87 6.17 -34.07
CA ARG A 45 -23.84 6.91 -33.32
C ARG A 45 -24.33 7.44 -31.98
N ILE A 46 -25.65 7.55 -31.78
CA ILE A 46 -26.21 7.92 -30.47
C ILE A 46 -25.86 6.89 -29.38
N ASN A 47 -25.50 5.67 -29.76
CA ASN A 47 -24.98 4.67 -28.82
C ASN A 47 -23.74 5.15 -28.05
N SER A 48 -22.93 6.01 -28.66
CA SER A 48 -21.81 6.67 -27.96
C SER A 48 -22.27 7.52 -26.79
N ARG A 49 -23.45 8.20 -26.87
CA ARG A 49 -24.02 8.94 -25.74
C ARG A 49 -24.34 8.02 -24.57
N TYR A 50 -24.97 6.87 -24.84
CA TYR A 50 -25.35 5.90 -23.81
C TYR A 50 -24.12 5.27 -23.15
N LEU A 51 -23.10 4.93 -23.94
CA LEU A 51 -21.80 4.50 -23.44
C LEU A 51 -21.19 5.54 -22.49
N THR A 52 -21.11 6.81 -22.94
CA THR A 52 -20.60 7.93 -22.13
C THR A 52 -21.39 8.10 -20.84
N ASP A 53 -22.72 8.06 -20.91
CA ASP A 53 -23.62 8.27 -19.77
C ASP A 53 -23.44 7.18 -18.71
N LEU A 54 -23.38 5.91 -19.12
CA LEU A 54 -23.18 4.78 -18.21
C LEU A 54 -21.81 4.82 -17.53
N ILE A 55 -20.75 5.11 -18.27
CA ILE A 55 -19.39 5.19 -17.72
C ILE A 55 -19.25 6.40 -16.80
N GLN A 56 -19.67 7.59 -17.22
CA GLN A 56 -19.58 8.79 -16.40
C GLN A 56 -20.41 8.65 -15.11
N THR A 57 -21.63 8.12 -15.20
CA THR A 57 -22.49 7.88 -14.04
C THR A 57 -21.81 6.93 -13.05
N GLN A 58 -21.29 5.81 -13.55
CA GLN A 58 -20.61 4.84 -12.69
C GLN A 58 -19.38 5.41 -12.00
N ILE A 59 -18.56 6.20 -12.71
CA ILE A 59 -17.39 6.88 -12.14
C ILE A 59 -17.81 7.84 -11.02
N VAL A 60 -18.76 8.74 -11.31
CA VAL A 60 -19.15 9.76 -10.35
C VAL A 60 -19.82 9.15 -9.12
N ASP A 61 -20.70 8.16 -9.31
CA ASP A 61 -21.39 7.52 -8.19
C ASP A 61 -20.41 6.79 -7.26
N ASP A 62 -19.44 6.06 -7.82
CA ASP A 62 -18.41 5.40 -7.03
C ASP A 62 -17.52 6.39 -6.28
N ILE A 63 -17.08 7.47 -6.93
CA ILE A 63 -16.25 8.49 -6.29
C ILE A 63 -17.02 9.18 -5.16
N LYS A 64 -18.27 9.56 -5.39
CA LYS A 64 -19.11 10.20 -4.36
C LYS A 64 -19.36 9.29 -3.17
N ALA A 65 -19.61 8.01 -3.43
CA ALA A 65 -19.87 7.03 -2.39
C ALA A 65 -18.63 6.74 -1.53
N LYS A 66 -17.43 6.73 -2.12
CA LYS A 66 -16.20 6.33 -1.41
C LYS A 66 -15.33 7.48 -0.92
N TYR A 67 -15.29 8.62 -1.61
CA TYR A 67 -14.20 9.59 -1.45
C TYR A 67 -14.65 11.05 -1.34
N GLU A 68 -15.42 11.55 -2.31
CA GLU A 68 -15.71 12.98 -2.42
C GLU A 68 -17.19 13.20 -2.79
N PRO A 69 -18.08 13.38 -1.80
CA PRO A 69 -19.52 13.54 -2.03
C PRO A 69 -19.87 14.70 -2.97
N ILE A 70 -19.02 15.73 -3.06
CA ILE A 70 -19.25 16.86 -3.95
C ILE A 70 -18.59 16.71 -5.33
N TRP A 71 -18.06 15.52 -5.66
CA TRP A 71 -17.42 15.30 -6.96
C TRP A 71 -18.36 15.67 -8.11
N GLN A 72 -17.92 16.55 -9.00
CA GLN A 72 -18.82 17.11 -10.01
C GLN A 72 -19.03 16.13 -11.16
N ARG A 73 -20.30 15.91 -11.51
CA ARG A 73 -20.69 15.34 -12.80
C ARG A 73 -20.83 16.48 -13.79
N ARG A 74 -19.81 16.71 -14.62
CA ARG A 74 -19.88 17.71 -15.68
C ARG A 74 -20.77 17.21 -16.83
N GLY A 75 -20.88 17.99 -17.89
CA GLY A 75 -21.76 17.68 -19.02
C GLY A 75 -21.45 16.36 -19.75
N ILE A 76 -22.36 15.98 -20.63
CA ILE A 76 -22.08 15.03 -21.71
C ILE A 76 -22.16 15.84 -23.00
N TRP A 77 -21.02 16.06 -23.64
CA TRP A 77 -20.91 16.94 -24.80
C TRP A 77 -20.98 16.16 -26.11
N ASP A 78 -21.86 16.60 -27.01
CA ASP A 78 -21.83 16.22 -28.43
C ASP A 78 -20.90 17.19 -29.17
N ARG A 79 -19.65 16.76 -29.39
CA ARG A 79 -18.58 17.57 -30.00
C ARG A 79 -17.68 16.71 -30.86
N SER A 80 -17.33 17.22 -32.03
CA SER A 80 -16.48 16.56 -33.03
C SER A 80 -14.98 16.58 -32.65
N TYR A 81 -14.61 15.86 -31.59
CA TYR A 81 -13.21 15.60 -31.24
C TYR A 81 -12.69 14.42 -32.05
N ALA A 82 -11.42 14.45 -32.49
CA ALA A 82 -10.89 13.41 -33.38
C ALA A 82 -10.99 12.02 -32.73
N GLU A 83 -10.75 11.93 -31.43
CA GLU A 83 -10.78 10.73 -30.60
C GLU A 83 -12.17 10.10 -30.52
N SER A 84 -13.24 10.90 -30.49
CA SER A 84 -14.63 10.40 -30.44
C SER A 84 -15.32 10.33 -31.82
N ARG A 85 -14.82 11.08 -32.81
CA ARG A 85 -15.33 11.11 -34.17
C ARG A 85 -14.74 9.99 -35.03
N THR A 86 -13.42 9.84 -35.03
CA THR A 86 -12.71 9.00 -36.01
C THR A 86 -13.02 7.50 -35.87
N PRO A 87 -13.15 6.94 -34.65
CA PRO A 87 -13.55 5.55 -34.51
C PRO A 87 -14.93 5.29 -35.13
N VAL A 88 -15.04 4.14 -35.78
CA VAL A 88 -16.23 3.72 -36.52
C VAL A 88 -17.12 2.78 -35.70
N VAL A 89 -17.05 2.90 -34.38
CA VAL A 89 -17.74 2.09 -33.36
C VAL A 89 -18.20 3.01 -32.22
N PRO A 90 -19.14 2.59 -31.33
CA PRO A 90 -19.50 3.36 -30.14
C PRO A 90 -18.26 3.84 -29.37
N THR A 91 -18.15 5.14 -29.14
CA THR A 91 -16.92 5.76 -28.63
C THR A 91 -17.18 6.92 -27.71
N MET A 92 -16.43 6.97 -26.61
CA MET A 92 -16.38 8.13 -25.73
C MET A 92 -14.95 8.65 -25.55
N LEU A 93 -14.84 9.95 -25.31
CA LEU A 93 -13.68 10.57 -24.68
C LEU A 93 -14.07 10.92 -23.24
N LEU A 94 -13.26 10.46 -22.29
CA LEU A 94 -13.39 10.75 -20.87
C LEU A 94 -12.40 11.85 -20.49
N GLU A 95 -12.89 12.94 -19.93
CA GLU A 95 -12.07 13.89 -19.17
C GLU A 95 -12.31 13.62 -17.68
N LEU A 96 -11.49 12.77 -17.06
CA LEU A 96 -11.79 12.20 -15.74
C LEU A 96 -11.86 13.26 -14.62
N LEU A 97 -10.83 14.09 -14.58
CA LEU A 97 -10.53 15.07 -13.56
C LEU A 97 -9.67 16.17 -14.20
N SER A 98 -9.38 17.25 -13.47
CA SER A 98 -8.42 18.24 -13.97
C SER A 98 -7.00 18.04 -13.43
N HIS A 99 -6.04 17.77 -14.31
CA HIS A 99 -4.66 17.42 -13.92
C HIS A 99 -3.80 18.61 -13.49
N GLN A 100 -4.28 19.85 -13.65
CA GLN A 100 -3.66 21.05 -13.11
C GLN A 100 -4.34 21.53 -11.80
N ASN A 101 -5.51 20.98 -11.45
CA ASN A 101 -6.23 21.36 -10.24
C ASN A 101 -5.78 20.54 -9.04
N LEU A 102 -5.26 21.18 -7.99
CA LEU A 102 -4.73 20.48 -6.81
C LEU A 102 -5.78 19.57 -6.16
N ALA A 103 -7.02 20.04 -5.99
CA ALA A 103 -8.04 19.27 -5.30
C ALA A 103 -8.38 17.97 -6.02
N ASP A 104 -8.43 17.99 -7.36
CA ASP A 104 -8.62 16.81 -8.21
C ASP A 104 -7.39 15.89 -8.15
N MET A 105 -6.17 16.45 -8.25
CA MET A 105 -4.94 15.65 -8.28
C MET A 105 -4.59 14.97 -6.95
N ARG A 106 -5.06 15.50 -5.82
CA ARG A 106 -4.97 14.78 -4.54
C ARG A 106 -5.70 13.42 -4.56
N TYR A 107 -6.67 13.26 -5.44
CA TYR A 107 -7.30 11.97 -5.74
C TYR A 107 -6.60 11.29 -6.92
N GLY A 108 -6.31 12.02 -8.00
CA GLY A 108 -5.71 11.47 -9.22
C GLY A 108 -4.36 10.77 -9.04
N LEU A 109 -3.58 11.18 -8.03
CA LEU A 109 -2.32 10.53 -7.66
C LEU A 109 -2.46 9.37 -6.68
N ASP A 110 -3.65 9.16 -6.10
CA ASP A 110 -3.85 8.13 -5.09
C ASP A 110 -4.11 6.75 -5.71
N PRO A 111 -3.34 5.70 -5.35
CA PRO A 111 -3.54 4.36 -5.91
C PRO A 111 -4.91 3.73 -5.63
N GLU A 112 -5.52 3.98 -4.46
CA GLU A 112 -6.87 3.48 -4.16
C GLU A 112 -7.93 4.16 -5.05
N PHE A 113 -7.79 5.47 -5.30
CA PHE A 113 -8.67 6.20 -6.21
C PHE A 113 -8.53 5.68 -7.65
N ARG A 114 -7.30 5.50 -8.13
CA ARG A 114 -7.00 4.94 -9.46
C ARG A 114 -7.61 3.55 -9.64
N PHE A 115 -7.51 2.69 -8.63
CA PHE A 115 -8.17 1.37 -8.63
C PHE A 115 -9.69 1.49 -8.76
N THR A 116 -10.32 2.32 -7.92
CA THR A 116 -11.78 2.50 -7.95
C THR A 116 -12.25 3.06 -9.28
N VAL A 117 -11.60 4.09 -9.84
CA VAL A 117 -12.00 4.68 -11.12
C VAL A 117 -11.81 3.70 -12.27
N SER A 118 -10.69 2.97 -12.30
CA SER A 118 -10.46 1.95 -13.33
C SER A 118 -11.55 0.88 -13.30
N ARG A 119 -11.92 0.44 -12.09
CA ARG A 119 -13.04 -0.50 -11.89
C ARG A 119 -14.39 0.11 -12.28
N ALA A 120 -14.63 1.39 -12.00
CA ALA A 120 -15.86 2.09 -12.38
C ALA A 120 -16.00 2.22 -13.91
N ILE A 121 -14.91 2.50 -14.63
CA ILE A 121 -14.87 2.50 -16.09
C ILE A 121 -15.25 1.11 -16.62
N TYR A 122 -14.60 0.05 -16.12
CA TYR A 122 -14.94 -1.33 -16.46
C TYR A 122 -16.42 -1.64 -16.22
N LYS A 123 -16.96 -1.29 -15.05
CA LYS A 123 -18.39 -1.49 -14.73
C LYS A 123 -19.30 -0.77 -15.71
N GLY A 124 -18.99 0.48 -16.08
CA GLY A 124 -19.76 1.25 -17.05
C GLY A 124 -19.75 0.62 -18.45
N ILE A 125 -18.59 0.17 -18.92
CA ILE A 125 -18.43 -0.56 -20.18
C ILE A 125 -19.26 -1.85 -20.17
N LEU A 126 -19.13 -2.65 -19.10
CA LEU A 126 -19.84 -3.91 -18.96
C LEU A 126 -21.36 -3.70 -18.98
N LYS A 127 -21.87 -2.68 -18.27
CA LYS A 127 -23.30 -2.33 -18.25
C LYS A 127 -23.81 -1.88 -19.61
N PHE A 128 -22.98 -1.17 -20.39
CA PHE A 128 -23.34 -0.78 -21.75
C PHE A 128 -23.57 -2.00 -22.65
N PHE A 129 -22.64 -2.95 -22.68
CA PHE A 129 -22.80 -4.15 -23.51
C PHE A 129 -23.94 -5.05 -23.02
N ALA A 130 -24.04 -5.26 -21.71
CA ALA A 130 -25.13 -6.03 -21.13
C ALA A 130 -26.51 -5.46 -21.49
N HIS A 131 -26.65 -4.13 -21.46
CA HIS A 131 -27.87 -3.44 -21.87
C HIS A 131 -28.13 -3.57 -23.37
N LYS A 132 -27.10 -3.34 -24.21
CA LYS A 132 -27.19 -3.43 -25.67
C LYS A 132 -27.63 -4.81 -26.14
N ASP A 133 -27.11 -5.86 -25.50
CA ASP A 133 -27.32 -7.26 -25.92
C ASP A 133 -28.47 -7.94 -25.17
N GLY A 134 -29.06 -7.27 -24.16
CA GLY A 134 -30.15 -7.81 -23.37
C GLY A 134 -29.74 -9.00 -22.48
N VAL A 135 -28.49 -9.02 -22.02
CA VAL A 135 -27.92 -10.11 -21.21
C VAL A 135 -27.60 -9.64 -19.79
N PRO A 136 -27.66 -10.52 -18.78
CA PRO A 136 -27.20 -10.17 -17.43
C PRO A 136 -25.68 -9.97 -17.39
N TYR A 137 -25.20 -9.19 -16.42
CA TYR A 137 -23.77 -9.01 -16.17
C TYR A 137 -23.37 -9.45 -14.75
N VAL A 138 -22.08 -9.74 -14.58
CA VAL A 138 -21.44 -10.03 -13.31
C VAL A 138 -20.11 -9.27 -13.28
N VAL A 139 -19.86 -8.52 -12.21
CA VAL A 139 -18.59 -7.79 -12.02
C VAL A 139 -17.57 -8.68 -11.31
N GLN A 140 -16.29 -8.60 -11.67
CA GLN A 140 -15.24 -9.34 -10.97
C GLN A 140 -15.20 -9.01 -9.46
N PRO A 141 -14.80 -9.93 -8.56
CA PRO A 141 -14.78 -9.67 -7.12
C PRO A 141 -13.70 -8.66 -6.68
N LEU A 142 -13.77 -8.25 -5.41
CA LEU A 142 -12.68 -7.53 -4.73
C LEU A 142 -11.62 -8.51 -4.20
N PRO A 143 -10.37 -8.05 -3.97
CA PRO A 143 -9.31 -8.86 -3.36
C PRO A 143 -9.72 -9.42 -2.01
N VAL A 144 -9.23 -10.61 -1.68
CA VAL A 144 -9.47 -11.22 -0.37
C VAL A 144 -8.76 -10.43 0.73
N ASN A 145 -9.28 -10.51 1.95
CA ASN A 145 -8.64 -9.99 3.15
C ASN A 145 -8.41 -11.12 4.17
N GLU A 146 -7.85 -10.75 5.34
CA GLU A 146 -7.63 -11.69 6.46
C GLU A 146 -6.83 -12.94 6.03
N PHE A 147 -5.89 -12.77 5.09
CA PHE A 147 -5.04 -13.87 4.64
C PHE A 147 -4.05 -14.27 5.73
N SER A 148 -3.92 -15.55 6.01
CA SER A 148 -3.01 -16.10 7.02
C SER A 148 -2.50 -17.47 6.64
N ALA A 149 -1.30 -17.79 7.12
CA ALA A 149 -0.71 -19.12 7.03
C ALA A 149 -0.37 -19.64 8.42
N THR A 150 -0.67 -20.92 8.66
CA THR A 150 -0.25 -21.67 9.85
C THR A 150 0.48 -22.93 9.40
N LEU A 151 1.35 -23.48 10.25
CA LEU A 151 2.18 -24.63 9.90
C LEU A 151 2.16 -25.68 11.01
N HIS A 152 1.78 -26.90 10.66
CA HIS A 152 1.79 -28.07 11.52
C HIS A 152 2.26 -29.29 10.74
N ASP A 153 3.27 -30.01 11.24
CA ASP A 153 3.77 -31.28 10.69
C ASP A 153 4.02 -31.30 9.17
N GLY A 154 4.63 -30.22 8.63
CA GLY A 154 4.94 -30.12 7.20
C GLY A 154 3.75 -29.73 6.33
N VAL A 155 2.60 -29.42 6.92
CA VAL A 155 1.41 -28.95 6.21
C VAL A 155 1.19 -27.47 6.54
N ALA A 156 1.25 -26.64 5.49
CA ALA A 156 0.85 -25.25 5.56
C ALA A 156 -0.67 -25.15 5.38
N LEU A 157 -1.37 -24.59 6.36
CA LEU A 157 -2.79 -24.32 6.29
C LEU A 157 -3.02 -22.82 6.06
N LEU A 158 -3.49 -22.53 4.86
CA LEU A 158 -3.83 -21.20 4.36
C LEU A 158 -5.31 -20.91 4.63
N ARG A 159 -5.61 -19.68 5.09
CA ARG A 159 -6.99 -19.19 5.31
C ARG A 159 -7.12 -17.75 4.84
N TRP A 160 -8.24 -17.40 4.25
CA TRP A 160 -8.56 -16.06 3.77
C TRP A 160 -10.05 -15.78 3.88
N LYS A 161 -10.48 -14.57 3.56
CA LYS A 161 -11.89 -14.20 3.53
C LYS A 161 -12.23 -13.38 2.28
N GLY A 162 -13.31 -13.76 1.62
CA GLY A 162 -13.86 -12.99 0.50
C GLY A 162 -14.43 -11.65 0.97
N VAL A 163 -14.32 -10.63 0.13
CA VAL A 163 -14.78 -9.27 0.44
C VAL A 163 -16.06 -8.95 -0.31
N THR A 164 -17.08 -8.47 0.42
CA THR A 164 -18.33 -7.99 -0.16
C THR A 164 -18.17 -6.57 -0.70
N ASP A 165 -18.48 -6.36 -1.98
CA ASP A 165 -18.55 -5.03 -2.60
C ASP A 165 -19.93 -4.42 -2.37
N THR A 166 -20.04 -3.44 -1.47
CA THR A 166 -21.32 -2.78 -1.16
C THR A 166 -21.85 -1.93 -2.31
N LEU A 167 -21.00 -1.56 -3.29
CA LEU A 167 -21.40 -0.78 -4.46
C LEU A 167 -21.71 -1.65 -5.68
N GLU A 168 -21.46 -2.96 -5.62
CA GLU A 168 -21.71 -3.86 -6.74
C GLU A 168 -22.08 -5.27 -6.25
N PRO A 169 -23.38 -5.51 -5.98
CA PRO A 169 -23.87 -6.78 -5.43
C PRO A 169 -23.60 -8.01 -6.30
N THR A 170 -23.31 -7.85 -7.59
CA THR A 170 -22.95 -8.97 -8.47
C THR A 170 -21.51 -9.45 -8.26
N ALA A 171 -20.64 -8.68 -7.59
CA ALA A 171 -19.22 -8.96 -7.41
C ALA A 171 -18.90 -9.99 -6.30
N VAL A 172 -19.80 -10.95 -6.07
CA VAL A 172 -19.62 -12.00 -5.06
C VAL A 172 -18.62 -13.05 -5.57
N PRO A 173 -17.62 -13.46 -4.77
CA PRO A 173 -16.74 -14.58 -5.11
C PRO A 173 -17.50 -15.91 -5.23
N ASP A 174 -17.29 -16.65 -6.31
CA ASP A 174 -17.77 -18.03 -6.46
C ASP A 174 -16.73 -19.05 -5.95
N LYS A 175 -15.45 -18.74 -6.16
CA LYS A 175 -14.29 -19.59 -5.86
C LYS A 175 -13.02 -18.74 -5.72
N TYR A 176 -11.90 -19.38 -5.43
CA TYR A 176 -10.60 -18.73 -5.29
C TYR A 176 -9.53 -19.44 -6.10
N ILE A 177 -8.44 -18.74 -6.41
CA ILE A 177 -7.22 -19.33 -6.96
C ILE A 177 -6.09 -19.05 -5.98
N VAL A 178 -5.38 -20.10 -5.56
CA VAL A 178 -4.18 -20.00 -4.73
C VAL A 178 -2.96 -20.22 -5.60
N TYR A 179 -2.12 -19.21 -5.73
CA TYR A 179 -0.87 -19.27 -6.46
C TYR A 179 0.27 -19.60 -5.50
N THR A 180 1.20 -20.45 -5.92
CA THR A 180 2.35 -20.87 -5.11
C THR A 180 3.66 -20.52 -5.81
N ARG A 181 4.61 -19.96 -5.06
CA ARG A 181 6.01 -19.77 -5.44
C ARG A 181 6.90 -20.53 -4.47
N THR A 182 7.95 -21.19 -4.97
CA THR A 182 8.99 -21.81 -4.12
C THR A 182 10.29 -21.04 -4.27
N GLY A 183 10.92 -20.68 -3.14
CA GLY A 183 12.14 -19.87 -3.13
C GLY A 183 11.95 -18.54 -3.86
N ASP A 184 12.91 -18.19 -4.71
CA ASP A 184 12.96 -16.99 -5.55
C ASP A 184 12.38 -17.19 -6.97
N GLY A 185 11.68 -18.30 -7.20
CA GLY A 185 11.09 -18.62 -8.50
C GLY A 185 9.87 -17.77 -8.87
N ALA A 186 9.20 -18.13 -9.97
CA ALA A 186 7.91 -17.54 -10.33
C ALA A 186 6.74 -18.21 -9.57
N PHE A 187 5.60 -17.52 -9.50
CA PHE A 187 4.35 -18.17 -9.12
C PHE A 187 3.91 -19.17 -10.19
N ASP A 188 3.30 -20.27 -9.77
CA ASP A 188 2.66 -21.26 -10.63
C ASP A 188 1.38 -20.72 -11.32
N ASN A 189 0.68 -21.58 -12.04
CA ASN A 189 -0.58 -21.25 -12.70
C ASN A 189 -1.81 -21.27 -11.76
N GLY A 190 -1.59 -21.44 -10.45
CA GLY A 190 -2.63 -21.43 -9.43
C GLY A 190 -3.45 -22.73 -9.31
N ARG A 191 -3.99 -22.93 -8.11
CA ARG A 191 -4.92 -24.02 -7.77
C ARG A 191 -6.29 -23.44 -7.43
N VAL A 192 -7.33 -23.90 -8.13
CA VAL A 192 -8.72 -23.51 -7.84
C VAL A 192 -9.19 -24.14 -6.53
N VAL A 193 -9.81 -23.33 -5.67
CA VAL A 193 -10.33 -23.72 -4.35
C VAL A 193 -11.77 -23.20 -4.18
N GLN A 194 -12.68 -24.07 -3.73
CA GLN A 194 -14.10 -23.72 -3.53
C GLN A 194 -14.40 -23.05 -2.18
N GLY A 195 -13.53 -23.27 -1.19
CA GLY A 195 -13.65 -22.70 0.14
C GLY A 195 -12.64 -21.59 0.43
N ASN A 196 -12.66 -21.15 1.68
CA ASN A 196 -11.81 -20.06 2.19
C ASN A 196 -10.50 -20.56 2.83
N SER A 197 -10.09 -21.79 2.52
CA SER A 197 -8.90 -22.41 3.09
C SER A 197 -8.31 -23.47 2.19
N LEU A 198 -6.99 -23.66 2.31
CA LEU A 198 -6.25 -24.70 1.60
C LEU A 198 -5.15 -25.28 2.49
N ALA A 199 -5.06 -26.60 2.55
CA ALA A 199 -3.89 -27.30 3.09
C ALA A 199 -2.92 -27.65 1.96
N VAL A 200 -1.64 -27.35 2.16
CA VAL A 200 -0.56 -27.56 1.20
C VAL A 200 0.59 -28.26 1.91
N ASP A 201 1.00 -29.41 1.38
CA ASP A 201 2.23 -30.08 1.83
C ASP A 201 3.44 -29.24 1.44
N ILE A 202 4.33 -28.99 2.40
CA ILE A 202 5.57 -28.27 2.18
C ILE A 202 6.77 -29.13 2.57
N GLU A 203 7.80 -29.06 1.74
CA GLU A 203 9.08 -29.67 2.06
C GLU A 203 9.83 -28.83 3.10
N LYS A 204 10.59 -29.52 3.97
CA LYS A 204 11.51 -28.85 4.89
C LYS A 204 12.64 -28.16 4.13
N ASP A 205 13.17 -27.11 4.73
CA ASP A 205 14.25 -26.27 4.20
C ASP A 205 13.97 -25.63 2.83
N LYS A 206 12.68 -25.45 2.50
CA LYS A 206 12.22 -24.67 1.36
C LYS A 206 11.21 -23.62 1.81
N ILE A 207 11.36 -22.40 1.29
CA ILE A 207 10.38 -21.33 1.52
C ILE A 207 9.30 -21.45 0.45
N TYR A 208 8.04 -21.45 0.89
CA TYR A 208 6.88 -21.37 0.00
C TYR A 208 6.18 -20.03 0.24
N SER A 209 5.84 -19.34 -0.84
CA SER A 209 5.07 -18.10 -0.82
C SER A 209 3.75 -18.29 -1.55
N PHE A 210 2.69 -17.67 -1.04
CA PHE A 210 1.34 -17.81 -1.55
C PHE A 210 0.67 -16.46 -1.75
N LYS A 211 -0.19 -16.36 -2.76
CA LYS A 211 -1.17 -15.28 -2.91
C LYS A 211 -2.50 -15.86 -3.38
N VAL A 212 -3.59 -15.18 -3.04
CA VAL A 212 -4.94 -15.64 -3.32
C VAL A 212 -5.72 -14.59 -4.09
N THR A 213 -6.48 -15.01 -5.09
CA THR A 213 -7.45 -14.17 -5.80
C THR A 213 -8.85 -14.74 -5.66
N ALA A 214 -9.84 -13.86 -5.65
CA ALA A 214 -11.25 -14.22 -5.72
C ALA A 214 -11.72 -14.24 -7.17
N VAL A 215 -12.55 -15.22 -7.52
CA VAL A 215 -13.02 -15.44 -8.89
C VAL A 215 -14.53 -15.63 -8.92
N ASN A 216 -15.17 -15.01 -9.89
CA ASN A 216 -16.55 -15.31 -10.28
C ASN A 216 -16.68 -15.27 -11.82
N LYS A 217 -17.91 -15.34 -12.33
CA LYS A 217 -18.17 -15.24 -13.78
C LYS A 217 -17.73 -13.91 -14.43
N GLY A 218 -17.56 -12.85 -13.64
CA GLY A 218 -17.12 -11.53 -14.09
C GLY A 218 -15.61 -11.36 -14.21
N GLY A 219 -14.82 -12.28 -13.62
CA GLY A 219 -13.36 -12.27 -13.72
C GLY A 219 -12.66 -12.61 -12.40
N GLU A 220 -11.38 -12.24 -12.33
CA GLU A 220 -10.48 -12.46 -11.20
C GLU A 220 -10.13 -11.13 -10.52
N SER A 221 -10.07 -11.13 -9.19
CA SER A 221 -9.70 -9.95 -8.41
C SER A 221 -8.19 -9.63 -8.51
N PHE A 222 -7.80 -8.46 -8.02
CA PHE A 222 -6.39 -8.25 -7.65
C PHE A 222 -5.98 -9.28 -6.56
N PRO A 223 -4.69 -9.63 -6.47
CA PRO A 223 -4.22 -10.60 -5.49
C PRO A 223 -4.27 -10.04 -4.06
N SER A 224 -4.30 -10.96 -3.08
CA SER A 224 -3.91 -10.66 -1.70
C SER A 224 -2.45 -10.20 -1.61
N GLU A 225 -2.05 -9.75 -0.43
CA GLU A 225 -0.64 -9.75 -0.05
C GLU A 225 -0.02 -11.16 -0.15
N ILE A 226 1.30 -11.23 -0.23
CA ILE A 226 2.04 -12.47 -0.37
C ILE A 226 2.51 -12.92 1.02
N LEU A 227 2.08 -14.12 1.42
CA LEU A 227 2.49 -14.74 2.67
C LEU A 227 3.45 -15.89 2.40
N SER A 228 4.51 -15.97 3.18
CA SER A 228 5.52 -17.02 3.12
C SER A 228 5.53 -17.91 4.36
N VAL A 229 5.92 -19.18 4.16
CA VAL A 229 6.11 -20.20 5.20
C VAL A 229 7.41 -20.95 4.97
N TYR A 230 8.01 -21.42 6.07
CA TYR A 230 9.23 -22.21 6.07
C TYR A 230 9.25 -23.17 7.25
N ASN A 231 9.61 -24.42 6.98
CA ASN A 231 9.77 -25.46 8.00
C ASN A 231 11.24 -25.89 8.08
N ALA A 232 11.94 -25.54 9.15
CA ALA A 232 13.35 -25.88 9.31
C ALA A 232 13.55 -27.38 9.61
N LEU A 233 14.66 -27.98 9.15
CA LEU A 233 15.08 -29.31 9.60
C LEU A 233 15.36 -29.35 11.11
N ASN A 234 16.11 -28.35 11.60
CA ASN A 234 16.52 -28.22 13.01
C ASN A 234 15.98 -26.90 13.58
N GLU A 235 14.69 -26.88 13.90
CA GLU A 235 13.98 -25.67 14.35
C GLU A 235 14.45 -25.19 15.75
N LYS A 236 14.96 -23.94 15.85
CA LYS A 236 15.24 -23.25 17.14
C LYS A 236 14.00 -22.64 17.82
N GLY A 237 12.94 -22.52 17.05
CA GLY A 237 11.63 -21.98 17.40
C GLY A 237 10.89 -21.50 16.16
N LYS A 238 9.63 -21.15 16.34
CA LYS A 238 8.76 -20.63 15.28
C LYS A 238 8.55 -19.12 15.41
N VAL A 239 8.72 -18.42 14.30
CA VAL A 239 8.49 -16.97 14.15
C VAL A 239 7.14 -16.75 13.46
N LEU A 240 6.36 -15.79 13.95
CA LEU A 240 5.24 -15.22 13.20
C LEU A 240 5.69 -13.89 12.60
N ILE A 241 5.64 -13.80 11.27
CA ILE A 241 5.91 -12.55 10.55
C ILE A 241 4.56 -11.93 10.18
N VAL A 242 4.25 -10.78 10.77
CA VAL A 242 3.01 -10.04 10.49
C VAL A 242 3.33 -8.92 9.52
N ASN A 243 2.73 -8.98 8.35
CA ASN A 243 2.82 -7.89 7.39
C ASN A 243 1.85 -6.77 7.79
N GLY A 244 2.35 -5.75 8.47
CA GLY A 244 1.62 -4.55 8.85
C GLY A 244 1.71 -3.42 7.85
N PHE A 245 2.64 -3.50 6.89
CA PHE A 245 2.84 -2.45 5.88
C PHE A 245 1.83 -2.60 4.74
N THR A 246 0.70 -1.93 4.92
CA THR A 246 -0.46 -1.98 4.01
C THR A 246 -0.67 -0.67 3.26
N LYS A 247 -0.01 0.41 3.72
CA LYS A 247 -0.17 1.75 3.15
C LYS A 247 0.18 1.76 1.66
N ILE A 248 -0.76 2.32 0.91
CA ILE A 248 -0.61 2.89 -0.43
C ILE A 248 -1.21 4.29 -0.36
N SER A 249 -0.58 5.28 -0.97
CA SER A 249 -1.04 6.66 -0.88
C SER A 249 -0.42 7.54 -1.95
N ALA A 250 -1.08 8.64 -2.28
CA ALA A 250 -0.42 9.78 -2.93
C ALA A 250 0.67 10.39 -2.03
N ALA A 251 1.49 11.27 -2.60
CA ALA A 251 2.43 12.12 -1.88
C ALA A 251 1.71 13.08 -0.92
N ALA A 252 2.42 13.54 0.12
CA ALA A 252 1.94 14.60 0.98
C ALA A 252 1.61 15.85 0.17
N SER A 253 0.56 16.56 0.57
CA SER A 253 0.13 17.77 -0.13
C SER A 253 -0.32 18.83 0.86
N PHE A 254 -0.24 20.09 0.46
CA PHE A 254 -0.64 21.22 1.29
C PHE A 254 -1.38 22.27 0.46
N ALA A 255 -2.16 23.09 1.15
CA ALA A 255 -2.74 24.31 0.61
C ALA A 255 -2.75 25.36 1.72
N THR A 256 -2.37 26.60 1.40
CA THR A 256 -2.42 27.69 2.38
C THR A 256 -3.85 28.15 2.61
N LYS A 257 -4.15 28.66 3.80
CA LYS A 257 -5.51 29.09 4.18
C LYS A 257 -6.03 30.25 3.31
N ASP A 258 -5.13 31.11 2.83
CA ASP A 258 -5.41 32.22 1.92
C ASP A 258 -5.48 31.79 0.45
N THR A 259 -5.32 30.49 0.19
CA THR A 259 -5.37 29.84 -1.13
C THR A 259 -4.35 30.37 -2.15
N THR A 260 -3.30 31.08 -1.71
CA THR A 260 -2.28 31.61 -2.64
C THR A 260 -1.28 30.54 -3.09
N MET A 261 -1.04 29.54 -2.23
CA MET A 261 -0.11 28.45 -2.50
C MET A 261 -0.72 27.07 -2.24
N GLY A 262 -0.21 26.06 -2.92
CA GLY A 262 -0.50 24.66 -2.65
C GLY A 262 0.27 23.74 -3.59
N GLY A 263 0.20 22.44 -3.36
CA GLY A 263 0.90 21.46 -4.19
C GLY A 263 1.25 20.20 -3.41
N PHE A 264 2.13 19.41 -4.00
CA PHE A 264 2.66 18.18 -3.41
C PHE A 264 4.02 18.45 -2.77
N ALA A 265 4.11 18.20 -1.47
CA ALA A 265 5.32 18.34 -0.66
C ALA A 265 5.94 16.97 -0.45
N ASP A 266 6.48 16.40 -1.52
CA ASP A 266 7.08 15.06 -1.53
C ASP A 266 8.27 14.90 -0.55
N TYR A 267 8.90 16.01 -0.17
CA TYR A 267 9.93 16.05 0.86
C TYR A 267 9.42 15.67 2.26
N ASP A 268 8.11 15.73 2.52
CA ASP A 268 7.46 15.26 3.75
C ASP A 268 7.11 13.76 3.65
N ASP A 269 6.38 13.37 2.60
CA ASP A 269 6.12 11.98 2.22
C ASP A 269 5.98 11.86 0.70
N TYR A 270 6.81 11.04 0.06
CA TYR A 270 6.69 10.73 -1.39
C TYR A 270 5.41 9.95 -1.73
N GLY A 271 4.68 9.49 -0.72
CA GLY A 271 3.59 8.54 -0.87
C GLY A 271 4.11 7.11 -0.97
N VAL A 272 3.20 6.20 -1.32
CA VAL A 272 3.51 4.78 -1.48
C VAL A 272 2.74 4.24 -2.68
N PRO A 273 3.43 4.00 -3.82
CA PRO A 273 2.81 3.33 -4.95
C PRO A 273 2.30 1.92 -4.64
N TYR A 274 1.29 1.46 -5.38
CA TYR A 274 0.91 0.05 -5.41
C TYR A 274 1.88 -0.71 -6.33
N ILE A 275 2.73 -1.58 -5.78
CA ILE A 275 3.82 -2.29 -6.49
C ILE A 275 4.90 -1.35 -7.05
N ASN A 276 4.54 -0.48 -7.99
CA ASN A 276 5.38 0.56 -8.58
C ASN A 276 4.52 1.67 -9.21
N ASP A 277 5.15 2.79 -9.58
CA ASP A 277 4.52 3.89 -10.31
C ASP A 277 5.48 4.47 -11.35
N ILE A 278 4.89 5.01 -12.42
CA ILE A 278 5.60 5.70 -13.52
C ILE A 278 5.13 7.15 -13.68
N SER A 279 4.31 7.66 -12.75
CA SER A 279 3.71 9.00 -12.85
C SER A 279 4.47 10.08 -12.09
N TYR A 280 5.41 9.70 -11.21
CA TYR A 280 6.27 10.65 -10.52
C TYR A 280 7.38 11.16 -11.45
N ILE A 281 7.33 12.46 -11.78
CA ILE A 281 8.28 13.09 -12.70
C ILE A 281 9.35 13.94 -12.02
N GLY A 282 9.28 14.13 -10.70
CA GLY A 282 10.21 14.97 -9.94
C GLY A 282 9.48 15.85 -8.93
N SER A 283 10.24 16.48 -8.04
CA SER A 283 9.66 17.34 -7.00
C SER A 283 9.06 18.61 -7.61
N GLN A 284 7.92 19.04 -7.09
CA GLN A 284 7.29 20.30 -7.49
C GLN A 284 8.12 21.49 -6.99
N TYR A 285 8.26 22.53 -7.81
CA TYR A 285 8.95 23.79 -7.43
C TYR A 285 8.06 25.03 -7.56
N GLU A 286 7.00 25.01 -8.38
CA GLU A 286 6.05 26.13 -8.49
C GLU A 286 4.77 25.84 -7.72
N PHE A 287 4.68 26.41 -6.52
CA PHE A 287 3.55 26.23 -5.60
C PHE A 287 2.54 27.39 -5.63
N ARG A 288 2.82 28.50 -6.35
CA ARG A 288 1.93 29.66 -6.40
C ARG A 288 0.82 29.42 -7.41
N ARG A 289 -0.43 29.39 -6.94
CA ARG A 289 -1.60 29.09 -7.79
C ARG A 289 -1.89 30.12 -8.88
N SER A 290 -1.37 31.34 -8.71
CA SER A 290 -1.60 32.45 -9.64
C SER A 290 -0.73 32.40 -10.88
N ILE A 291 0.29 31.54 -10.92
CA ILE A 291 1.20 31.46 -12.06
C ILE A 291 0.55 30.58 -13.13
N PRO A 292 0.15 31.16 -14.29
CA PRO A 292 -0.50 30.40 -15.34
C PRO A 292 0.52 29.52 -16.07
N TRP A 293 0.01 28.53 -16.79
CA TRP A 293 0.77 27.92 -17.86
C TRP A 293 1.02 28.96 -18.96
N MET A 294 2.27 29.09 -19.40
CA MET A 294 2.66 29.99 -20.49
C MET A 294 3.03 29.19 -21.74
N ASP A 295 3.91 28.21 -21.57
CA ASP A 295 4.38 27.25 -22.58
C ASP A 295 5.03 26.04 -21.88
N ASP A 296 5.56 25.10 -22.65
CA ASP A 296 6.21 23.89 -22.13
C ASP A 296 7.49 24.19 -21.33
N ASP A 297 8.16 25.32 -21.61
CA ASP A 297 9.35 25.76 -20.86
C ASP A 297 8.97 26.48 -19.56
N SER A 298 7.71 26.92 -19.42
CA SER A 298 7.15 27.61 -18.27
C SER A 298 5.73 27.12 -17.93
N PRO A 299 5.61 25.92 -17.34
CA PRO A 299 4.31 25.25 -17.17
C PRO A 299 3.44 25.82 -16.04
N GLY A 300 3.97 26.72 -15.20
CA GLY A 300 3.22 27.41 -14.16
C GLY A 300 2.92 26.55 -12.92
N PHE A 301 1.77 26.79 -12.28
CA PHE A 301 1.36 26.06 -11.08
C PHE A 301 1.43 24.53 -11.27
N GLY A 302 2.18 23.84 -10.41
CA GLY A 302 2.39 22.38 -10.54
C GLY A 302 3.71 21.99 -11.22
N ALA A 303 4.49 22.97 -11.72
CA ALA A 303 5.78 22.70 -12.36
C ALA A 303 6.71 21.88 -11.46
N SER A 304 7.33 20.87 -12.05
CA SER A 304 8.20 19.89 -11.38
C SER A 304 9.50 19.70 -12.15
N TYR A 305 10.54 19.18 -11.51
CA TYR A 305 11.90 19.13 -12.07
C TYR A 305 12.11 18.18 -13.28
N ALA A 306 11.12 17.35 -13.63
CA ALA A 306 11.20 16.39 -14.74
C ALA A 306 12.40 15.40 -14.66
N ASP A 307 13.04 15.26 -13.49
CA ASP A 307 14.23 14.44 -13.28
C ASP A 307 13.93 12.94 -13.05
N TYR A 308 12.64 12.55 -13.10
CA TYR A 308 12.18 11.16 -12.97
C TYR A 308 11.29 10.66 -14.11
N GLU A 309 11.07 11.42 -15.19
CA GLU A 309 10.14 11.06 -16.29
C GLU A 309 10.39 9.69 -16.94
N THR A 310 11.64 9.20 -16.89
CA THR A 310 12.04 7.92 -17.50
C THR A 310 12.22 6.80 -16.47
N ARG A 311 11.81 7.01 -15.22
CA ARG A 311 12.11 6.12 -14.10
C ARG A 311 10.85 5.44 -13.57
N VAL A 312 11.00 4.17 -13.23
CA VAL A 312 10.01 3.43 -12.44
C VAL A 312 10.32 3.64 -10.96
N ILE A 313 9.31 3.99 -10.17
CA ILE A 313 9.43 4.16 -8.73
C ILE A 313 8.84 2.94 -8.03
N ALA A 314 9.65 2.26 -7.22
CA ALA A 314 9.22 1.13 -6.42
C ALA A 314 8.24 1.55 -5.33
N GLY A 315 7.19 0.75 -5.16
CA GLY A 315 6.14 0.93 -4.16
C GLY A 315 6.07 -0.20 -3.16
N ASN A 316 4.89 -0.40 -2.59
CA ASN A 316 4.60 -1.51 -1.71
C ASN A 316 4.39 -2.80 -2.54
N THR A 317 5.31 -3.76 -2.42
CA THR A 317 5.24 -5.05 -3.12
C THR A 317 4.36 -6.08 -2.41
N PHE A 318 4.04 -5.85 -1.14
CA PHE A 318 3.31 -6.77 -0.26
C PHE A 318 3.96 -8.17 -0.11
N ASP A 319 5.27 -8.29 -0.39
CA ASP A 319 6.05 -9.55 -0.34
C ASP A 319 7.17 -9.50 0.71
N TYR A 320 7.09 -8.58 1.66
CA TYR A 320 8.09 -8.42 2.71
C TYR A 320 8.20 -9.60 3.70
N PRO A 321 7.14 -10.41 3.94
CA PRO A 321 7.31 -11.66 4.69
C PRO A 321 8.34 -12.62 4.10
N TYR A 322 8.50 -12.64 2.76
CA TYR A 322 9.56 -13.42 2.13
C TYR A 322 10.95 -12.85 2.47
N VAL A 323 11.11 -11.52 2.37
CA VAL A 323 12.37 -10.82 2.64
C VAL A 323 12.85 -11.08 4.08
N HIS A 324 11.99 -10.85 5.07
CA HIS A 324 12.31 -11.10 6.48
C HIS A 324 12.47 -12.60 6.76
N GLY A 325 11.59 -13.42 6.19
CA GLY A 325 11.57 -14.87 6.36
C GLY A 325 12.88 -15.54 5.95
N LYS A 326 13.50 -15.11 4.85
CA LYS A 326 14.84 -15.60 4.44
C LYS A 326 15.87 -15.44 5.55
N ALA A 327 15.93 -14.27 6.18
CA ALA A 327 16.88 -13.99 7.24
C ALA A 327 16.62 -14.82 8.50
N PHE A 328 15.34 -15.01 8.88
CA PHE A 328 14.97 -15.91 9.99
C PHE A 328 15.28 -17.39 9.70
N ALA A 329 15.01 -17.86 8.48
CA ALA A 329 15.35 -19.20 8.04
C ALA A 329 16.87 -19.45 8.16
N LYS A 330 17.69 -18.49 7.70
CA LYS A 330 19.16 -18.53 7.83
C LYS A 330 19.62 -18.51 9.29
N ALA A 331 18.88 -17.86 10.18
CA ALA A 331 19.14 -17.89 11.62
C ALA A 331 18.73 -19.23 12.30
N GLY A 332 18.07 -20.14 11.58
CA GLY A 332 17.66 -21.47 12.04
C GLY A 332 16.25 -21.53 12.64
N TYR A 333 15.37 -20.60 12.26
CA TYR A 333 13.98 -20.56 12.71
C TYR A 333 13.03 -21.03 11.60
N SER A 334 12.00 -21.78 11.97
CA SER A 334 10.82 -21.90 11.13
C SER A 334 10.02 -20.60 11.19
N PHE A 335 9.27 -20.29 10.14
CA PHE A 335 8.37 -19.14 10.18
C PHE A 335 7.09 -19.40 9.41
N VAL A 336 6.06 -18.67 9.82
CA VAL A 336 4.84 -18.46 9.04
C VAL A 336 4.57 -16.97 8.99
N SER A 337 3.68 -16.56 8.10
CA SER A 337 3.27 -15.17 8.02
C SER A 337 1.77 -15.01 7.97
N ALA A 338 1.32 -13.83 8.38
CA ALA A 338 -0.08 -13.46 8.41
C ALA A 338 -0.24 -11.98 8.06
N SER A 339 -1.39 -11.65 7.47
CA SER A 339 -1.84 -10.27 7.37
C SER A 339 -2.08 -9.69 8.76
N ARG A 340 -1.84 -8.38 8.90
CA ARG A 340 -2.20 -7.64 10.11
C ARG A 340 -3.67 -7.83 10.50
N ALA A 341 -4.58 -7.81 9.53
CA ALA A 341 -6.01 -8.00 9.76
C ALA A 341 -6.32 -9.37 10.41
N SER A 342 -5.57 -10.43 10.10
CA SER A 342 -5.75 -11.74 10.74
C SER A 342 -5.38 -11.72 12.22
N VAL A 343 -4.40 -10.92 12.62
CA VAL A 343 -4.02 -10.75 14.02
C VAL A 343 -5.05 -9.89 14.76
N GLU A 344 -5.44 -8.76 14.17
CA GLU A 344 -6.43 -7.83 14.74
C GLU A 344 -7.78 -8.52 14.98
N ASN A 345 -8.21 -9.37 14.05
CA ASN A 345 -9.48 -10.11 14.15
C ASN A 345 -9.36 -11.42 14.96
N GLY A 346 -8.19 -11.72 15.53
CA GLY A 346 -7.99 -12.91 16.38
C GLY A 346 -7.97 -14.24 15.63
N ILE A 347 -7.82 -14.24 14.31
CA ILE A 347 -7.64 -15.46 13.50
C ILE A 347 -6.29 -16.11 13.79
N ILE A 348 -5.27 -15.29 14.01
CA ILE A 348 -3.93 -15.72 14.42
C ILE A 348 -3.64 -15.23 15.84
N ASP A 349 -3.36 -16.16 16.73
CA ASP A 349 -2.90 -15.87 18.09
C ASP A 349 -1.37 -15.82 18.13
N MET A 350 -0.84 -14.63 18.42
CA MET A 350 0.61 -14.40 18.52
C MET A 350 1.28 -15.22 19.62
N ARG A 351 0.55 -15.64 20.66
CA ARG A 351 1.09 -16.43 21.79
C ARG A 351 1.56 -17.83 21.39
N GLY A 352 1.17 -18.31 20.21
CA GLY A 352 1.64 -19.57 19.65
C GLY A 352 3.09 -19.54 19.12
N TYR A 353 3.75 -18.38 19.16
CA TYR A 353 5.05 -18.16 18.52
C TYR A 353 6.08 -17.65 19.52
N LYS A 354 7.36 -18.00 19.29
CA LYS A 354 8.47 -17.59 20.17
C LYS A 354 8.90 -16.15 19.93
N ILE A 355 8.80 -15.72 18.67
CA ILE A 355 9.12 -14.38 18.18
C ILE A 355 7.99 -13.94 17.26
N VAL A 356 7.59 -12.67 17.39
CA VAL A 356 6.74 -11.99 16.44
C VAL A 356 7.56 -10.88 15.79
N ASP A 357 7.51 -10.80 14.47
CA ASP A 357 8.10 -9.75 13.66
C ASP A 357 6.98 -8.92 13.03
N LEU A 358 6.90 -7.64 13.39
CA LEU A 358 5.92 -6.69 12.89
C LEU A 358 6.58 -5.79 11.84
N ILE A 359 6.30 -6.08 10.57
CA ILE A 359 6.75 -5.28 9.43
C ILE A 359 5.85 -4.06 9.31
N MET A 360 6.37 -2.87 9.56
CA MET A 360 5.59 -1.63 9.46
C MET A 360 6.00 -0.74 8.30
N GLY A 361 7.11 -1.00 7.59
CA GLY A 361 7.50 -0.25 6.40
C GLY A 361 7.30 1.27 6.54
N LYS A 362 6.50 1.88 5.64
CA LYS A 362 6.04 3.29 5.74
C LYS A 362 4.63 3.45 6.31
N GLN A 363 4.12 2.48 7.06
CA GLN A 363 2.80 2.57 7.69
C GLN A 363 2.74 3.86 8.54
N LYS A 364 1.80 4.74 8.20
CA LYS A 364 1.56 6.05 8.81
C LYS A 364 0.14 6.48 8.44
N GLN A 365 -0.54 7.15 9.35
CA GLN A 365 -1.85 7.73 9.15
C GLN A 365 -1.88 8.57 7.87
N TYR A 366 -2.94 8.37 7.09
CA TYR A 366 -3.15 9.03 5.82
C TYR A 366 -4.62 9.39 5.63
N LYS A 367 -4.84 10.52 4.96
CA LYS A 367 -6.17 10.98 4.57
C LYS A 367 -6.15 11.39 3.10
N MET A 368 -6.97 10.72 2.30
CA MET A 368 -7.04 10.95 0.86
C MET A 368 -7.69 12.30 0.53
N GLY A 369 -7.23 12.92 -0.56
CA GLY A 369 -7.98 14.00 -1.18
C GLY A 369 -8.10 15.24 -0.31
N ARG A 370 -9.30 15.82 -0.24
CA ARG A 370 -9.63 16.94 0.65
C ARG A 370 -9.82 16.54 2.11
N GLY A 371 -9.65 15.26 2.43
CA GLY A 371 -9.81 14.77 3.79
C GLY A 371 -11.27 14.63 4.23
N VAL A 372 -12.15 14.18 3.34
CA VAL A 372 -13.55 13.88 3.68
C VAL A 372 -13.69 12.47 4.27
N THR A 373 -12.83 11.52 3.87
CA THR A 373 -12.84 10.15 4.37
C THR A 373 -12.17 10.01 5.74
N PRO A 374 -12.48 8.97 6.54
CA PRO A 374 -11.75 8.65 7.76
C PRO A 374 -10.25 8.44 7.51
N VAL A 375 -9.46 8.62 8.57
CA VAL A 375 -8.03 8.31 8.55
C VAL A 375 -7.82 6.81 8.36
N LYS A 376 -6.83 6.44 7.54
CA LYS A 376 -6.39 5.06 7.31
C LYS A 376 -4.93 4.89 7.69
N PHE A 377 -4.47 3.64 7.73
CA PHE A 377 -3.07 3.24 7.78
C PHE A 377 -2.29 3.63 9.05
N GLY A 378 -2.96 3.88 10.19
CA GLY A 378 -2.25 4.02 11.47
C GLY A 378 -1.44 2.78 11.82
N VAL A 379 -0.28 2.96 12.44
CA VAL A 379 0.64 1.88 12.86
C VAL A 379 -0.03 1.02 13.94
N PHE A 380 -0.66 1.66 14.93
CA PHE A 380 -1.29 0.96 16.06
C PHE A 380 -2.80 1.19 16.10
N THR A 381 -3.56 0.15 15.78
CA THR A 381 -4.99 0.06 16.07
C THR A 381 -5.21 -0.46 17.50
N PRO A 382 -6.38 -0.21 18.10
CA PRO A 382 -6.75 -0.79 19.39
C PRO A 382 -6.59 -2.31 19.43
N GLU A 383 -6.98 -3.00 18.37
CA GLU A 383 -6.93 -4.46 18.25
C GLU A 383 -5.50 -4.97 18.20
N LEU A 384 -4.63 -4.32 17.42
CA LEU A 384 -3.22 -4.68 17.34
C LEU A 384 -2.50 -4.43 18.67
N MET A 385 -2.77 -3.28 19.33
CA MET A 385 -2.22 -2.99 20.66
C MET A 385 -2.60 -4.08 21.65
N LYS A 386 -3.89 -4.43 21.73
CA LYS A 386 -4.38 -5.50 22.61
C LYS A 386 -3.70 -6.84 22.33
N ALA A 387 -3.51 -7.19 21.06
CA ALA A 387 -2.82 -8.42 20.68
C ALA A 387 -1.35 -8.40 21.14
N VAL A 388 -0.64 -7.29 20.92
CA VAL A 388 0.76 -7.12 21.33
C VAL A 388 0.92 -7.13 22.85
N GLU A 389 0.01 -6.49 23.59
CA GLU A 389 0.00 -6.56 25.05
C GLU A 389 -0.19 -7.98 25.55
N SER A 390 -1.16 -8.70 25.00
CA SER A 390 -1.44 -10.09 25.40
C SER A 390 -0.24 -11.00 25.13
N TYR A 391 0.45 -10.78 24.01
CA TYR A 391 1.66 -11.52 23.63
C TYR A 391 2.85 -11.22 24.53
N THR A 392 3.13 -9.95 24.80
CA THR A 392 4.26 -9.52 25.65
C THR A 392 4.03 -9.87 27.13
N GLN A 393 2.79 -9.82 27.62
CA GLN A 393 2.42 -10.32 28.97
C GLN A 393 2.67 -11.82 29.12
N ALA A 394 2.56 -12.59 28.04
CA ALA A 394 2.89 -14.02 28.02
C ALA A 394 4.40 -14.30 27.87
N GLY A 395 5.26 -13.27 27.88
CA GLY A 395 6.71 -13.39 27.74
C GLY A 395 7.21 -13.46 26.29
N GLY A 396 6.35 -13.16 25.32
CA GLY A 396 6.68 -13.21 23.89
C GLY A 396 7.68 -12.12 23.46
N ASN A 397 8.62 -12.46 22.57
CA ASN A 397 9.62 -11.52 22.06
C ASN A 397 9.13 -10.83 20.78
N LEU A 398 9.32 -9.52 20.66
CA LEU A 398 8.77 -8.71 19.59
C LEU A 398 9.85 -7.91 18.84
N LEU A 399 9.91 -8.09 17.53
CA LEU A 399 10.58 -7.16 16.62
C LEU A 399 9.51 -6.27 15.97
N ILE A 400 9.77 -4.97 15.90
CA ILE A 400 9.01 -4.02 15.09
C ILE A 400 9.98 -3.11 14.31
N SER A 401 9.77 -2.98 13.01
CA SER A 401 10.60 -2.12 12.15
C SER A 401 9.76 -1.32 11.17
N GLY A 402 10.00 -0.01 11.10
CA GLY A 402 9.34 0.88 10.14
C GLY A 402 9.80 2.33 10.30
N SER A 403 9.60 3.13 9.25
CA SER A 403 10.05 4.53 9.19
C SER A 403 9.29 5.45 10.13
N TYR A 404 8.02 5.15 10.42
CA TYR A 404 7.08 6.05 11.10
C TYR A 404 6.44 5.45 12.36
N ILE A 405 7.11 4.49 13.01
CA ILE A 405 6.61 3.82 14.22
C ILE A 405 6.46 4.75 15.44
N ALA A 406 6.96 5.99 15.35
CA ALA A 406 6.85 7.02 16.36
C ALA A 406 6.16 8.30 15.83
N THR A 407 6.48 8.81 14.63
CA THR A 407 5.73 9.93 14.03
C THR A 407 4.23 9.64 14.04
N ASP A 408 3.80 8.42 13.68
CA ASP A 408 2.38 8.05 13.67
C ASP A 408 1.69 8.13 15.05
N VAL A 409 2.47 8.05 16.13
CA VAL A 409 2.00 7.97 17.52
C VAL A 409 1.98 9.35 18.20
N TRP A 410 2.92 10.22 17.83
CA TRP A 410 3.11 11.53 18.49
C TRP A 410 2.86 12.74 17.61
N ASP A 411 2.95 12.59 16.28
CA ASP A 411 2.81 13.68 15.31
C ASP A 411 2.02 13.21 14.08
N SER A 412 0.80 12.74 14.33
CA SER A 412 -0.11 12.24 13.30
C SER A 412 -1.39 13.07 13.19
N ILE A 413 -2.23 12.71 12.22
CA ILE A 413 -3.52 13.39 11.96
C ILE A 413 -4.44 13.28 13.18
N GLU A 414 -4.49 12.09 13.78
CA GLU A 414 -5.24 11.79 14.99
C GLU A 414 -4.29 11.23 16.06
N ASN A 415 -4.06 12.02 17.10
CA ASN A 415 -3.18 11.64 18.22
C ASN A 415 -4.00 11.04 19.37
N ASN A 416 -3.55 9.90 19.90
CA ASN A 416 -4.19 9.23 21.05
C ASN A 416 -3.18 9.01 22.20
N PRO A 417 -3.41 9.62 23.39
CA PRO A 417 -2.58 9.39 24.57
C PRO A 417 -2.48 7.92 25.01
N GLU A 418 -3.51 7.10 24.77
CA GLU A 418 -3.48 5.66 25.07
C GLU A 418 -2.44 4.95 24.22
N THR A 419 -2.33 5.27 22.93
CA THR A 419 -1.30 4.74 22.04
C THR A 419 0.09 5.16 22.49
N GLN A 420 0.27 6.44 22.87
CA GLN A 420 1.55 6.93 23.41
C GLN A 420 1.96 6.20 24.69
N ASN A 421 1.01 5.96 25.59
CA ASN A 421 1.23 5.21 26.82
C ASN A 421 1.53 3.73 26.55
N PHE A 422 0.82 3.11 25.61
CA PHE A 422 1.08 1.74 25.15
C PHE A 422 2.51 1.61 24.65
N VAL A 423 2.95 2.47 23.73
CA VAL A 423 4.30 2.41 23.16
C VAL A 423 5.38 2.57 24.24
N LYS A 424 5.24 3.56 25.14
CA LYS A 424 6.18 3.78 26.24
C LYS A 424 6.25 2.59 27.20
N ARG A 425 5.09 1.98 27.53
CA ARG A 425 5.00 0.88 28.50
C ARG A 425 5.41 -0.47 27.92
N VAL A 426 5.04 -0.74 26.67
CA VAL A 426 5.14 -2.06 26.03
C VAL A 426 6.33 -2.13 25.09
N LEU A 427 6.49 -1.15 24.20
CA LEU A 427 7.61 -1.15 23.23
C LEU A 427 8.88 -0.49 23.79
N ARG A 428 8.75 0.27 24.88
CA ARG A 428 9.84 0.85 25.67
C ARG A 428 10.67 1.89 24.91
N TYR A 429 10.04 2.63 24.01
CA TYR A 429 10.61 3.82 23.37
C TYR A 429 9.67 5.02 23.42
N GLN A 430 10.21 6.19 23.14
CA GLN A 430 9.47 7.44 22.91
C GLN A 430 10.03 8.19 21.70
N TRP A 431 9.19 9.01 21.07
CA TRP A 431 9.59 9.83 19.95
C TRP A 431 10.58 10.93 20.32
N ARG A 432 11.46 11.26 19.37
CA ARG A 432 12.41 12.36 19.47
C ARG A 432 12.25 13.39 18.35
N THR A 433 12.16 12.92 17.10
CA THR A 433 12.03 13.75 15.91
C THR A 433 11.54 12.89 14.76
N ASP A 434 10.75 13.47 13.88
CA ASP A 434 10.62 13.03 12.50
C ASP A 434 11.87 13.50 11.73
N HIS A 435 12.20 12.92 10.57
CA HIS A 435 13.39 13.30 9.78
C HIS A 435 14.75 13.08 10.47
N ALA A 436 14.92 11.97 11.18
CA ALA A 436 16.15 11.67 11.90
C ALA A 436 17.37 11.39 11.00
N SER A 437 17.16 11.02 9.73
CA SER A 437 18.24 10.82 8.76
C SER A 437 17.83 11.23 7.35
N LYS A 438 18.78 11.82 6.61
CA LYS A 438 18.61 12.10 5.17
C LYS A 438 19.32 11.06 4.30
N THR A 439 20.46 10.52 4.76
CA THR A 439 21.32 9.65 3.95
C THR A 439 21.04 8.15 4.14
N GLY A 440 20.36 7.78 5.22
CA GLY A 440 19.93 6.41 5.49
C GLY A 440 21.04 5.48 5.96
N PHE A 441 22.05 6.00 6.67
CA PHE A 441 23.11 5.18 7.26
C PHE A 441 22.94 5.08 8.78
N VAL A 442 22.99 3.87 9.32
CA VAL A 442 22.93 3.59 10.77
C VAL A 442 24.17 2.84 11.23
N LYS A 443 24.59 3.09 12.46
CA LYS A 443 25.74 2.43 13.09
C LYS A 443 25.37 1.96 14.49
N ALA A 444 25.86 0.79 14.87
CA ALA A 444 25.72 0.29 16.22
C ALA A 444 26.41 1.23 17.22
N VAL A 445 25.90 1.24 18.45
CA VAL A 445 26.51 1.97 19.55
C VAL A 445 26.76 1.06 20.73
N GLN A 446 27.64 1.50 21.63
CA GLN A 446 27.88 0.78 22.87
C GLN A 446 26.59 0.71 23.69
N SER A 447 26.17 -0.51 23.99
CA SER A 447 25.06 -0.81 24.89
C SER A 447 25.39 -2.09 25.67
N PRO A 448 24.64 -2.42 26.75
CA PRO A 448 24.77 -3.72 27.42
C PRO A 448 24.40 -4.92 26.55
N TYR A 449 23.83 -4.68 25.35
CA TYR A 449 23.42 -5.71 24.41
C TYR A 449 24.41 -5.79 23.25
N ASN A 450 24.69 -7.02 22.80
CA ASN A 450 25.71 -7.30 21.79
C ASN A 450 25.21 -7.01 20.36
N PHE A 451 24.90 -5.74 20.08
CA PHE A 451 24.61 -5.24 18.73
C PHE A 451 25.86 -4.58 18.15
N ASN A 452 26.15 -4.86 16.88
CA ASN A 452 27.29 -4.32 16.16
C ASN A 452 26.92 -4.03 14.70
N GLY A 453 27.91 -3.62 13.91
CA GLY A 453 27.75 -3.36 12.47
C GLY A 453 27.27 -1.95 12.13
N ALA A 454 27.19 -1.71 10.82
CA ALA A 454 26.63 -0.52 10.22
C ALA A 454 25.79 -0.96 9.02
N PHE A 455 24.70 -0.25 8.77
CA PHE A 455 23.72 -0.60 7.75
C PHE A 455 23.31 0.62 6.96
N SER A 456 22.78 0.39 5.76
CA SER A 456 22.27 1.44 4.90
C SER A 456 20.95 1.06 4.26
N PHE A 457 20.02 2.01 4.20
CA PHE A 457 18.73 1.83 3.54
C PHE A 457 18.47 2.86 2.44
N HIS A 458 17.43 2.62 1.64
CA HIS A 458 17.00 3.50 0.57
C HIS A 458 16.19 4.69 1.13
N THR A 459 16.68 5.92 0.96
CA THR A 459 15.97 7.16 1.37
C THR A 459 15.47 8.00 0.20
N LYS A 460 15.75 7.58 -1.04
CA LYS A 460 15.37 8.28 -2.26
C LYS A 460 14.54 7.38 -3.20
N PRO A 461 13.61 7.93 -3.97
CA PRO A 461 12.89 7.18 -5.00
C PRO A 461 13.84 6.45 -5.96
N ASN A 462 13.56 5.18 -6.23
CA ASN A 462 14.35 4.29 -7.08
C ASN A 462 13.48 3.12 -7.56
N GLU A 463 14.02 2.26 -8.43
CA GLU A 463 13.28 1.15 -9.06
C GLU A 463 13.27 -0.16 -8.24
N TYR A 464 14.02 -0.23 -7.14
CA TYR A 464 14.26 -1.47 -6.38
C TYR A 464 13.51 -1.55 -5.06
N SER A 465 13.45 -0.44 -4.32
CA SER A 465 12.85 -0.34 -2.99
C SER A 465 12.09 0.96 -2.85
N TYR A 466 10.96 0.94 -2.16
CA TYR A 466 10.33 2.18 -1.71
C TYR A 466 11.33 2.98 -0.84
N SER A 467 11.19 4.31 -0.83
CA SER A 467 12.06 5.19 -0.06
C SER A 467 11.59 5.28 1.40
N SER A 468 12.50 5.22 2.36
CA SER A 468 12.28 5.64 3.74
C SER A 468 12.90 7.03 3.94
N GLU A 469 12.24 8.06 3.41
CA GLU A 469 12.82 9.41 3.26
C GLU A 469 12.97 10.22 4.54
N SER A 470 12.11 9.98 5.54
CA SER A 470 12.01 10.79 6.76
C SER A 470 11.87 9.92 8.01
N PRO A 471 12.78 8.94 8.23
CA PRO A 471 12.64 7.96 9.28
C PRO A 471 12.69 8.59 10.68
N ASP A 472 12.04 7.93 11.63
CA ASP A 472 11.90 8.38 13.01
C ASP A 472 13.22 8.36 13.80
N GLY A 473 13.33 9.29 14.75
CA GLY A 473 14.24 9.20 15.89
C GLY A 473 13.50 8.72 17.13
N ILE A 474 13.98 7.66 17.77
CA ILE A 474 13.35 7.06 18.96
C ILE A 474 14.34 6.88 20.10
N GLU A 475 13.95 7.19 21.33
CA GLU A 475 14.79 7.08 22.53
C GLU A 475 14.22 6.06 23.53
N PRO A 476 15.05 5.34 24.29
CA PRO A 476 14.60 4.33 25.23
C PRO A 476 13.80 4.90 26.40
N VAL A 477 12.85 4.12 26.92
CA VAL A 477 12.01 4.49 28.08
C VAL A 477 12.08 3.42 29.17
N GLY A 478 12.54 3.84 30.34
CA GLY A 478 12.62 3.01 31.54
C GLY A 478 13.88 2.16 31.63
N GLU A 479 13.98 1.39 32.71
CA GLU A 479 15.12 0.51 32.96
C GLU A 479 15.21 -0.62 31.93
N ASN A 480 16.43 -1.07 31.64
CA ASN A 480 16.73 -2.13 30.68
C ASN A 480 16.25 -1.85 29.24
N ALA A 481 15.97 -0.59 28.89
CA ALA A 481 15.79 -0.14 27.51
C ALA A 481 17.03 0.66 27.09
N TRP A 482 17.61 0.35 25.94
CA TRP A 482 18.86 0.95 25.48
C TRP A 482 18.83 1.24 23.98
N THR A 483 19.41 2.37 23.59
CA THR A 483 19.74 2.63 22.19
C THR A 483 20.75 1.59 21.70
N ILE A 484 20.45 0.93 20.59
CA ILE A 484 21.33 -0.07 19.96
C ILE A 484 21.91 0.41 18.63
N TYR A 485 21.23 1.36 17.96
CA TYR A 485 21.67 1.96 16.70
C TYR A 485 21.45 3.46 16.72
N ARG A 486 22.32 4.20 16.04
CA ARG A 486 22.17 5.65 15.78
C ARG A 486 22.35 5.94 14.30
N TYR A 487 21.63 6.95 13.80
CA TYR A 487 21.88 7.49 12.47
C TYR A 487 23.25 8.14 12.40
N SER A 488 23.97 7.87 11.31
CA SER A 488 25.34 8.33 11.14
C SER A 488 25.43 9.82 10.81
N ASP A 489 24.35 10.42 10.31
CA ASP A 489 24.28 11.86 9.97
C ASP A 489 24.51 12.76 11.20
N ASN A 490 23.89 12.40 12.32
CA ASN A 490 23.68 13.32 13.45
C ASN A 490 23.66 12.63 14.82
N ASN A 491 23.90 11.32 14.88
CA ASN A 491 23.81 10.49 16.09
C ASN A 491 22.43 10.46 16.76
N ILE A 492 21.34 10.74 16.06
CA ILE A 492 19.99 10.50 16.59
C ILE A 492 19.76 8.99 16.72
N SER A 493 19.09 8.57 17.79
CA SER A 493 18.80 7.15 18.04
C SER A 493 17.85 6.56 17.00
N ALA A 494 18.28 5.46 16.39
CA ALA A 494 17.63 4.77 15.26
C ALA A 494 17.02 3.40 15.66
N GLY A 495 17.27 2.96 16.90
CA GLY A 495 16.78 1.69 17.37
C GLY A 495 16.94 1.52 18.87
N VAL A 496 15.92 0.94 19.49
CA VAL A 496 15.86 0.66 20.92
C VAL A 496 15.65 -0.83 21.13
N ALA A 497 16.43 -1.43 22.02
CA ALA A 497 16.18 -2.78 22.53
C ALA A 497 15.82 -2.74 24.00
N TYR A 498 14.91 -3.60 24.42
CA TYR A 498 14.51 -3.79 25.81
C TYR A 498 14.60 -5.25 26.23
N LYS A 499 15.12 -5.51 27.44
CA LYS A 499 15.16 -6.84 28.06
C LYS A 499 14.57 -6.82 29.47
N GLY A 500 13.41 -7.46 29.66
CA GLY A 500 12.79 -7.70 30.96
C GLY A 500 11.99 -9.01 30.95
N ALA A 501 10.75 -8.98 31.45
CA ALA A 501 9.84 -10.15 31.43
C ALA A 501 9.54 -10.66 30.01
N TYR A 502 9.68 -9.78 29.02
CA TYR A 502 9.73 -10.05 27.59
C TYR A 502 10.84 -9.19 26.99
N LYS A 503 11.08 -9.34 25.68
CA LYS A 503 12.08 -8.52 24.97
C LYS A 503 11.47 -7.86 23.76
N THR A 504 11.91 -6.64 23.49
CA THR A 504 11.55 -5.93 22.27
C THR A 504 12.78 -5.40 21.56
N VAL A 505 12.71 -5.34 20.24
CA VAL A 505 13.60 -4.54 19.40
C VAL A 505 12.71 -3.68 18.52
N SER A 506 12.85 -2.37 18.65
CA SER A 506 12.15 -1.37 17.84
C SER A 506 13.17 -0.67 16.96
N LEU A 507 13.03 -0.75 15.64
CA LEU A 507 13.89 -0.08 14.66
C LEU A 507 13.08 0.98 13.94
N SER A 508 13.57 2.22 13.93
CA SER A 508 12.91 3.32 13.24
C SER A 508 13.29 3.43 11.75
N PHE A 509 13.76 2.31 11.18
CA PHE A 509 13.98 2.11 9.75
C PHE A 509 13.48 0.69 9.37
N PRO A 510 12.91 0.50 8.17
CA PRO A 510 12.43 -0.82 7.74
C PRO A 510 13.60 -1.73 7.32
N LEU A 511 13.59 -2.99 7.74
CA LEU A 511 14.61 -3.98 7.37
C LEU A 511 14.58 -4.30 5.88
N GLU A 512 13.38 -4.38 5.31
CA GLU A 512 13.13 -4.65 3.90
C GLU A 512 13.66 -3.56 2.95
N THR A 513 14.08 -2.41 3.49
CA THR A 513 14.71 -1.31 2.73
C THR A 513 16.23 -1.26 2.83
N LEU A 514 16.86 -2.19 3.58
CA LEU A 514 18.30 -2.28 3.62
C LEU A 514 18.85 -2.64 2.24
N ARG A 515 19.96 -2.00 1.83
CA ARG A 515 20.47 -2.08 0.46
C ARG A 515 21.02 -3.45 0.09
N ASN A 516 21.40 -4.25 1.09
CA ASN A 516 22.04 -5.55 0.89
C ASN A 516 21.36 -6.62 1.74
N GLU A 517 21.12 -7.79 1.15
CA GLU A 517 20.54 -8.94 1.87
C GLU A 517 21.40 -9.39 3.06
N SER A 518 22.73 -9.32 2.94
CA SER A 518 23.65 -9.66 4.03
C SER A 518 23.51 -8.75 5.26
N GLU A 519 23.06 -7.51 5.06
CA GLU A 519 22.77 -6.57 6.15
C GLU A 519 21.52 -7.00 6.93
N ILE A 520 20.46 -7.40 6.21
CA ILE A 520 19.23 -7.96 6.79
C ILE A 520 19.55 -9.23 7.58
N ASP A 521 20.28 -10.17 6.97
CA ASP A 521 20.69 -11.43 7.59
C ASP A 521 21.47 -11.20 8.91
N SER A 522 22.44 -10.29 8.88
CA SER A 522 23.28 -10.00 10.03
C SER A 522 22.49 -9.35 11.16
N LEU A 523 21.58 -8.42 10.83
CA LEU A 523 20.75 -7.73 11.80
C LEU A 523 19.72 -8.68 12.44
N VAL A 524 18.99 -9.46 11.63
CA VAL A 524 18.04 -10.47 12.14
C VAL A 524 18.76 -11.50 13.01
N LYS A 525 19.97 -11.94 12.62
CA LYS A 525 20.78 -12.83 13.46
C LYS A 525 21.05 -12.20 14.84
N MET A 526 21.52 -10.96 14.90
CA MET A 526 21.77 -10.28 16.19
C MET A 526 20.50 -10.12 17.02
N ILE A 527 19.36 -9.82 16.39
CA ILE A 527 18.07 -9.72 17.07
C ILE A 527 17.66 -11.08 17.67
N THR A 528 17.77 -12.16 16.90
CA THR A 528 17.41 -13.50 17.40
C THR A 528 18.38 -14.01 18.47
N ASP A 529 19.67 -13.67 18.39
CA ASP A 529 20.66 -13.95 19.44
C ASP A 529 20.29 -13.20 20.73
N PHE A 530 19.95 -11.91 20.63
CA PHE A 530 19.45 -11.11 21.76
C PHE A 530 18.20 -11.74 22.40
N PHE A 531 17.22 -12.15 21.60
CA PHE A 531 16.01 -12.83 22.09
C PHE A 531 16.30 -14.19 22.73
N SER A 532 17.37 -14.88 22.34
CA SER A 532 17.76 -16.18 22.90
C SER A 532 18.53 -16.10 24.21
N THR A 533 19.06 -14.92 24.60
CA THR A 533 19.82 -14.79 25.86
C THR A 533 18.94 -14.94 27.11
N THR A 534 19.06 -16.01 27.88
CA THR A 534 18.46 -16.09 29.22
C THR A 534 19.18 -15.15 30.19
N GLU A 535 18.54 -14.78 31.31
CA GLU A 535 19.24 -14.09 32.39
C GLU A 535 20.37 -15.00 32.92
N ASN A 536 21.61 -14.51 32.87
CA ASN A 536 22.57 -14.96 33.87
C ASN A 536 22.02 -14.44 35.19
N LYS A 537 21.48 -15.34 36.02
CA LYS A 537 21.40 -15.07 37.45
C LYS A 537 22.80 -14.65 37.86
N ILE A 538 22.97 -13.38 38.19
CA ILE A 538 24.17 -12.88 38.83
C ILE A 538 24.33 -13.76 40.07
N GLN A 539 25.34 -14.62 40.06
CA GLN A 539 25.74 -15.37 41.25
C GLN A 539 26.25 -14.34 42.25
N GLN A 540 25.41 -14.11 43.26
CA GLN A 540 25.62 -13.49 44.58
C GLN A 540 26.49 -12.23 44.66
#